data_AF-A0A8S1J348-F1
#
_entry.id   AF-A0A8S1J348-F1
#
_cell.length_a   1.000
_cell.length_b   1.000
_cell.length_c   1.000
_cell.angle_alpha   90.00
_cell.angle_beta   90.00
_cell.angle_gamma   90.00
#
_symmetry.space_group_name_H-M   'P 1'
#
loop_
_entity.id
_entity.type
_entity.pdbx_description
1 polymer ?
#
loop_
_entity_poly.entity_id
_entity_poly.type
_entity_poly.pdbx_seq_one_letter_code
_entity_poly.pdbx_strand_id
1 'polypeptide(L)'
;MALPVHLTYNVAGCDEVSCDYALLVVACDPRELADVIKDHTGHETQVNEKLVSFTIRTTLHRAKRCPGSKFAVRLNPGALDSNDYSVYGWRDEVRARKYDVGERGEAEEKGGEAFVVAYQMMEEKLVGADREVVKAKIEEKLEEGLAKSWTHFEVERREAELLTDYFPHFELDDLRDGLPWAVLDNQGQRATLYVSSFTCFESVLQCKQYGDMLWEQDQVRAVMPGDKDAPIAVIGAGPSGLLFASQQLVRKGGYTNVTVFEKEGVFGGKTRTVDLTTEEGVVVPCELGTCYLSDAYDDDLTDLSDMYESGKLEPLGGPNMRSIAETPEAVGSDEEEHGVEFQEWVKRKNGGEDWKTDLEAQAKVFAALLKYKKIHKAVMGTKYCMPLKKPERRRRLFVDDDVYEDALCLRFMDFLCKHGMAALEAPFLYTYEVQGYGDIKRIPAYYGLAWITADLAEGIIRSRLPIIGDGESVFVYDKGWLRLWEKIVERHADAMKVVLNANVLSITRD
;
A
#
# COMPACT_ATOMS: atom_id res chain seq x y z
N MET A 1 37.16 -4.20 15.99
CA MET A 1 36.83 -5.37 15.15
C MET A 1 36.66 -4.85 13.73
N ALA A 2 37.02 -5.63 12.70
CA ALA A 2 36.71 -5.24 11.33
C ALA A 2 35.18 -5.19 11.17
N LEU A 3 34.68 -4.19 10.45
CA LEU A 3 33.27 -4.02 10.19
C LEU A 3 32.91 -4.91 8.97
N PRO A 4 31.87 -5.76 9.06
CA PRO A 4 31.64 -6.85 8.11
C PRO A 4 31.00 -6.41 6.79
N VAL A 5 30.55 -5.16 6.66
CA VAL A 5 29.87 -4.68 5.46
C VAL A 5 30.70 -3.58 4.82
N HIS A 6 31.13 -3.80 3.57
CA HIS A 6 31.86 -2.83 2.76
C HIS A 6 30.94 -2.28 1.67
N LEU A 7 30.71 -0.96 1.68
CA LEU A 7 29.79 -0.29 0.73
C LEU A 7 30.53 0.81 -0.02
N THR A 8 30.43 0.79 -1.35
CA THR A 8 30.90 1.87 -2.22
C THR A 8 29.70 2.55 -2.89
N TYR A 9 29.67 3.88 -2.85
CA TYR A 9 28.61 4.68 -3.48
C TYR A 9 29.17 5.99 -4.02
N ASN A 10 28.42 6.66 -4.88
CA ASN A 10 28.64 8.06 -5.21
C ASN A 10 27.36 8.88 -5.06
N VAL A 11 27.51 10.18 -4.85
CA VAL A 11 26.42 11.15 -4.94
C VAL A 11 26.57 11.88 -6.26
N ALA A 12 25.46 12.16 -6.96
CA ALA A 12 25.50 12.84 -8.26
C ALA A 12 26.41 14.09 -8.23
N GLY A 13 27.45 14.09 -9.07
CA GLY A 13 28.44 15.18 -9.14
C GLY A 13 29.57 15.11 -8.10
N CYS A 14 29.71 14.01 -7.35
CA CYS A 14 30.78 13.77 -6.38
C CYS A 14 31.60 12.52 -6.74
N ASP A 15 32.81 12.44 -6.18
CA ASP A 15 33.68 11.28 -6.27
C ASP A 15 33.10 10.06 -5.52
N GLU A 16 33.59 8.87 -5.86
CA GLU A 16 33.23 7.63 -5.18
C GLU A 16 33.72 7.63 -3.72
N VAL A 17 32.87 7.12 -2.84
CA VAL A 17 33.13 6.99 -1.40
C VAL A 17 33.00 5.53 -1.02
N SER A 18 33.98 5.00 -0.28
CA SER A 18 33.92 3.66 0.32
C SER A 18 33.85 3.78 1.83
N CYS A 19 32.93 3.05 2.46
CA CYS A 19 32.68 3.06 3.89
C CYS A 19 32.39 1.65 4.40
N ASP A 20 32.78 1.41 5.65
CA ASP A 20 32.53 0.15 6.32
C ASP A 20 31.42 0.31 7.37
N TYR A 21 30.56 -0.69 7.48
CA TYR A 21 29.37 -0.69 8.32
C TYR A 21 29.30 -1.95 9.19
N ALA A 22 28.75 -1.79 10.39
CA ALA A 22 28.50 -2.88 11.33
C ALA A 22 27.28 -3.73 10.94
N LEU A 23 26.33 -3.12 10.22
CA LEU A 23 25.07 -3.74 9.82
C LEU A 23 24.57 -3.10 8.51
N LEU A 24 24.03 -3.94 7.63
CA LEU A 24 23.29 -3.55 6.45
C LEU A 24 21.79 -3.78 6.67
N VAL A 25 20.97 -2.79 6.33
CA VAL A 25 19.52 -2.91 6.29
C VAL A 25 19.05 -2.66 4.87
N VAL A 26 18.46 -3.67 4.23
CA VAL A 26 17.87 -3.58 2.89
C VAL A 26 16.39 -3.22 3.02
N ALA A 27 16.06 -1.97 2.70
CA ALA A 27 14.72 -1.41 2.79
C ALA A 27 14.11 -1.03 1.42
N CYS A 28 14.73 -1.49 0.33
CA CYS A 28 14.27 -1.36 -1.06
C CYS A 28 13.92 -2.72 -1.69
N ASP A 29 13.52 -2.72 -2.96
CA ASP A 29 13.36 -3.96 -3.72
C ASP A 29 14.71 -4.67 -3.87
N PRO A 30 14.87 -5.93 -3.42
CA PRO A 30 16.16 -6.60 -3.43
C PRO A 30 16.66 -6.91 -4.85
N ARG A 31 15.77 -6.92 -5.86
CA ARG A 31 16.13 -7.10 -7.27
C ARG A 31 16.96 -5.92 -7.79
N GLU A 32 16.76 -4.72 -7.24
CA GLU A 32 17.57 -3.52 -7.57
C GLU A 32 19.01 -3.64 -7.05
N LEU A 33 19.27 -4.57 -6.13
CA LEU A 33 20.58 -4.81 -5.54
C LEU A 33 21.25 -6.09 -6.09
N ALA A 34 20.65 -6.74 -7.10
CA ALA A 34 21.16 -7.98 -7.67
C ALA A 34 22.60 -7.85 -8.19
N ASP A 35 22.89 -6.76 -8.90
CA ASP A 35 24.22 -6.47 -9.42
C ASP A 35 25.10 -5.68 -8.45
N VAL A 36 24.54 -5.18 -7.35
CA VAL A 36 25.23 -4.31 -6.37
C VAL A 36 25.90 -5.14 -5.29
N ILE A 37 25.16 -6.07 -4.67
CA ILE A 37 25.69 -6.98 -3.65
C ILE A 37 26.48 -8.09 -4.36
N LYS A 38 27.80 -8.12 -4.15
CA LYS A 38 28.73 -9.01 -4.88
C LYS A 38 28.77 -10.43 -4.32
N ASP A 39 28.31 -10.62 -3.10
CA ASP A 39 28.37 -11.87 -2.34
C ASP A 39 26.99 -12.50 -2.10
N HIS A 40 26.02 -12.27 -3.00
CA HIS A 40 24.73 -12.96 -2.94
C HIS A 40 24.94 -14.47 -2.84
N THR A 41 24.31 -15.09 -1.84
CA THR A 41 24.20 -16.53 -1.76
C THR A 41 23.27 -17.04 -2.85
N GLY A 42 23.46 -18.28 -3.32
CA GLY A 42 22.55 -18.87 -4.30
C GLY A 42 21.09 -18.92 -3.81
N HIS A 43 20.89 -18.97 -2.50
CA HIS A 43 19.57 -18.90 -1.89
C HIS A 43 18.96 -17.48 -1.95
N GLU A 44 19.71 -16.43 -1.62
CA GLU A 44 19.25 -15.04 -1.78
C GLU A 44 18.89 -14.73 -3.24
N THR A 45 19.73 -15.13 -4.19
CA THR A 45 19.46 -14.99 -5.62
C THR A 45 18.16 -15.68 -6.00
N GLN A 46 17.99 -16.95 -5.60
CA GLN A 46 16.78 -17.71 -5.89
C GLN A 46 15.52 -17.03 -5.34
N VAL A 47 15.56 -16.50 -4.12
CA VAL A 47 14.39 -15.81 -3.54
C VAL A 47 14.10 -14.51 -4.27
N ASN A 48 15.12 -13.70 -4.56
CA ASN A 48 14.94 -12.39 -5.18
C ASN A 48 14.42 -12.49 -6.62
N GLU A 49 14.87 -13.48 -7.39
CA GLU A 49 14.44 -13.70 -8.78
C GLU A 49 12.97 -14.13 -8.92
N LYS A 50 12.38 -14.65 -7.84
CA LYS A 50 10.98 -15.12 -7.80
C LYS A 50 9.97 -14.02 -7.52
N LEU A 51 10.43 -12.83 -7.12
CA LEU A 51 9.53 -11.71 -6.90
C LEU A 51 8.94 -11.22 -8.23
N VAL A 52 7.62 -11.13 -8.25
CA VAL A 52 6.83 -10.42 -9.26
C VAL A 52 6.36 -9.08 -8.68
N SER A 53 5.98 -8.13 -9.54
CA SER A 53 5.44 -6.84 -9.14
C SER A 53 4.56 -6.29 -10.24
N PHE A 54 3.65 -5.39 -9.88
CA PHE A 54 2.91 -4.56 -10.83
C PHE A 54 3.70 -3.28 -11.12
N THR A 55 3.35 -2.59 -12.19
CA THR A 55 3.66 -1.18 -12.34
C THR A 55 2.41 -0.37 -12.03
N ILE A 56 2.49 0.57 -11.11
CA ILE A 56 1.44 1.57 -10.92
C ILE A 56 1.91 2.90 -11.45
N ARG A 57 0.99 3.57 -12.13
CA ARG A 57 1.08 4.99 -12.41
C ARG A 57 -0.08 5.73 -11.79
N THR A 58 0.25 6.81 -11.11
CA THR A 58 -0.72 7.84 -10.75
C THR A 58 -0.37 9.14 -11.44
N THR A 59 -1.37 9.87 -11.91
CA THR A 59 -1.18 11.17 -12.54
C THR A 59 -2.11 12.18 -11.90
N LEU A 60 -1.53 13.29 -11.40
CA LEU A 60 -2.26 14.40 -10.82
C LEU A 60 -2.56 15.44 -11.90
N HIS A 61 -3.83 15.80 -12.00
CA HIS A 61 -4.36 16.78 -12.92
C HIS A 61 -5.04 17.91 -12.17
N ARG A 62 -4.88 19.13 -12.67
CA ARG A 62 -5.87 20.19 -12.43
C ARG A 62 -6.96 20.04 -13.48
N ALA A 63 -8.21 20.05 -13.02
CA ALA A 63 -9.38 19.79 -13.84
C ALA A 63 -10.56 20.64 -13.38
N LYS A 64 -11.59 20.71 -14.22
CA LYS A 64 -12.90 21.28 -13.87
C LYS A 64 -13.94 20.16 -13.83
N ARG A 65 -14.74 20.10 -12.77
CA ARG A 65 -15.85 19.15 -12.69
C ARG A 65 -16.89 19.47 -13.75
N CYS A 66 -17.39 18.45 -14.42
CA CYS A 66 -18.56 18.59 -15.28
C CYS A 66 -19.82 18.81 -14.40
N PRO A 67 -20.83 19.55 -14.90
CA PRO A 67 -22.13 19.65 -14.23
C PRO A 67 -22.71 18.27 -13.93
N GLY A 68 -23.24 18.09 -12.72
CA GLY A 68 -23.82 16.80 -12.29
C GLY A 68 -22.81 15.77 -11.79
N SER A 69 -21.50 16.07 -11.74
CA SER A 69 -20.52 15.20 -11.07
C SER A 69 -20.92 14.99 -9.60
N LYS A 70 -21.06 13.73 -9.16
CA LYS A 70 -21.58 13.36 -7.82
C LYS A 70 -20.51 12.79 -6.87
N PHE A 71 -19.56 12.03 -7.42
CA PHE A 71 -18.64 11.20 -6.64
C PHE A 71 -17.25 11.81 -6.60
N ALA A 72 -16.54 11.65 -5.48
CA ALA A 72 -15.13 12.07 -5.37
C ALA A 72 -14.15 10.94 -5.67
N VAL A 73 -14.61 9.69 -5.63
CA VAL A 73 -13.81 8.53 -5.98
C VAL A 73 -14.63 7.62 -6.88
N ARG A 74 -14.06 7.23 -8.01
CA ARG A 74 -14.68 6.25 -8.91
C ARG A 74 -13.70 5.15 -9.25
N LEU A 75 -14.21 3.93 -9.34
CA LEU A 75 -13.47 2.73 -9.71
C LEU A 75 -14.16 2.07 -10.90
N ASN A 76 -13.38 1.55 -11.85
CA ASN A 76 -13.80 0.71 -12.95
C ASN A 76 -13.05 -0.62 -12.85
N PRO A 77 -13.62 -1.62 -12.16
CA PRO A 77 -12.99 -2.94 -12.06
C PRO A 77 -12.79 -3.63 -13.41
N GLY A 78 -13.66 -3.35 -14.39
CA GLY A 78 -13.57 -3.92 -15.73
C GLY A 78 -12.26 -3.55 -16.46
N ALA A 79 -11.70 -2.38 -16.17
CA ALA A 79 -10.40 -1.95 -16.72
C ALA A 79 -9.22 -2.75 -16.15
N LEU A 80 -9.31 -3.21 -14.89
CA LEU A 80 -8.32 -4.12 -14.31
C LEU A 80 -8.49 -5.54 -14.85
N ASP A 81 -9.74 -6.01 -14.97
CA ASP A 81 -10.06 -7.32 -15.54
C ASP A 81 -9.53 -7.46 -16.99
N SER A 82 -9.68 -6.41 -17.81
CA SER A 82 -9.23 -6.40 -19.21
C SER A 82 -7.70 -6.33 -19.36
N ASN A 83 -7.00 -5.83 -18.33
CA ASN A 83 -5.57 -5.54 -18.34
C ASN A 83 -5.15 -4.69 -19.55
N ASP A 84 -5.98 -3.71 -19.93
CA ASP A 84 -5.73 -2.82 -21.08
C ASP A 84 -4.93 -1.56 -20.71
N TYR A 85 -4.50 -1.46 -19.45
CA TYR A 85 -3.73 -0.37 -18.85
C TYR A 85 -4.45 1.00 -18.86
N SER A 86 -5.75 1.01 -19.16
CA SER A 86 -6.56 2.23 -19.06
C SER A 86 -6.71 2.69 -17.61
N VAL A 87 -7.19 3.91 -17.45
CA VAL A 87 -7.53 4.46 -16.13
C VAL A 87 -8.59 3.55 -15.50
N TYR A 88 -8.24 2.91 -14.39
CA TYR A 88 -9.16 2.04 -13.65
C TYR A 88 -9.80 2.75 -12.46
N GLY A 89 -9.29 3.91 -12.07
CA GLY A 89 -9.89 4.70 -11.01
C GLY A 89 -9.41 6.14 -11.02
N TRP A 90 -10.12 6.98 -10.29
CA TRP A 90 -9.67 8.34 -10.00
C TRP A 90 -10.19 8.83 -8.66
N ARG A 91 -9.49 9.80 -8.07
CA ARG A 91 -9.88 10.54 -6.86
C ARG A 91 -9.76 12.03 -7.09
N ASP A 92 -10.81 12.76 -6.73
CA ASP A 92 -10.85 14.22 -6.65
C ASP A 92 -10.52 14.66 -5.21
N GLU A 93 -9.32 15.19 -5.00
CA GLU A 93 -8.80 15.55 -3.67
C GLU A 93 -9.55 16.70 -3.01
N VAL A 94 -10.05 17.65 -3.81
CA VAL A 94 -10.78 18.81 -3.30
C VAL A 94 -12.11 18.34 -2.70
N ARG A 95 -12.87 17.55 -3.46
CA ARG A 95 -14.16 17.04 -3.01
C ARG A 95 -14.02 15.94 -1.96
N ALA A 96 -13.02 15.08 -2.08
CA ALA A 96 -12.83 13.98 -1.14
C ALA A 96 -12.59 14.48 0.30
N ARG A 97 -11.95 15.65 0.42
CA ARG A 97 -11.66 16.34 1.68
C ARG A 97 -12.68 17.43 2.04
N LYS A 98 -13.78 17.54 1.26
CA LYS A 98 -14.88 18.51 1.47
C LYS A 98 -14.41 19.96 1.45
N TYR A 99 -13.32 20.28 0.74
CA TYR A 99 -12.85 21.66 0.57
C TYR A 99 -13.75 22.49 -0.37
N ASP A 100 -14.62 21.85 -1.15
CA ASP A 100 -15.64 22.47 -2.00
C ASP A 100 -17.01 22.65 -1.31
N VAL A 101 -17.13 22.29 -0.03
CA VAL A 101 -18.39 22.41 0.73
C VAL A 101 -18.32 23.67 1.60
N GLY A 102 -19.12 24.69 1.28
CA GLY A 102 -19.25 25.88 2.12
C GLY A 102 -19.88 25.59 3.49
N GLU A 103 -19.88 26.55 4.43
CA GLU A 103 -20.44 26.42 5.79
C GLU A 103 -21.90 25.90 5.86
N ARG A 104 -22.64 25.94 4.74
CA ARG A 104 -24.04 25.50 4.64
C ARG A 104 -24.24 24.09 4.09
N GLY A 105 -23.18 23.35 3.74
CA GLY A 105 -23.29 21.93 3.37
C GLY A 105 -23.76 21.65 1.94
N GLU A 106 -23.94 22.66 1.10
CA GLU A 106 -24.25 22.49 -0.31
C GLU A 106 -22.94 22.50 -1.10
N ALA A 107 -22.53 21.34 -1.62
CA ALA A 107 -21.49 21.29 -2.66
C ALA A 107 -22.03 22.06 -3.86
N GLU A 108 -21.28 23.01 -4.40
CA GLU A 108 -21.76 23.82 -5.52
C GLU A 108 -22.24 22.90 -6.67
N GLU A 109 -23.54 22.95 -7.00
CA GLU A 109 -24.14 22.29 -8.18
C GLU A 109 -23.57 22.82 -9.51
N LYS A 110 -22.75 23.87 -9.45
CA LYS A 110 -22.00 24.43 -10.56
C LYS A 110 -20.65 23.74 -10.57
N GLY A 111 -20.28 23.14 -11.72
CA GLY A 111 -18.94 22.58 -11.89
C GLY A 111 -17.85 23.50 -11.32
N GLY A 112 -16.88 22.92 -10.60
CA GLY A 112 -15.87 23.64 -9.84
C GLY A 112 -14.48 23.05 -10.05
N GLU A 113 -13.47 23.69 -9.50
CA GLU A 113 -12.09 23.22 -9.56
C GLU A 113 -11.93 21.85 -8.88
N ALA A 114 -11.18 20.96 -9.52
CA ALA A 114 -10.84 19.65 -9.03
C ALA A 114 -9.35 19.36 -9.21
N PHE A 115 -8.76 18.71 -8.21
CA PHE A 115 -7.43 18.12 -8.30
C PHE A 115 -7.61 16.62 -8.36
N VAL A 116 -7.42 16.05 -9.55
CA VAL A 116 -7.77 14.66 -9.84
C VAL A 116 -6.51 13.82 -9.94
N VAL A 117 -6.42 12.81 -9.09
CA VAL A 117 -5.42 11.74 -9.19
C VAL A 117 -6.05 10.58 -9.95
N ALA A 118 -5.56 10.30 -11.16
CA ALA A 118 -5.95 9.15 -11.97
C ALA A 118 -5.02 7.95 -11.71
N TYR A 119 -5.56 6.73 -11.72
CA TYR A 119 -4.85 5.49 -11.43
C TYR A 119 -4.82 4.56 -12.65
N GLN A 120 -3.63 4.08 -12.98
CA GLN A 120 -3.39 3.05 -14.00
C GLN A 120 -2.49 1.96 -13.41
N MET A 121 -2.69 0.73 -13.87
CA MET A 121 -1.90 -0.43 -13.45
C MET A 121 -1.49 -1.25 -14.68
N MET A 122 -0.27 -1.80 -14.63
CA MET A 122 0.22 -2.77 -15.59
C MET A 122 0.77 -4.00 -14.86
N GLU A 123 0.65 -5.16 -15.50
CA GLU A 123 1.26 -6.40 -15.01
C GLU A 123 2.78 -6.46 -15.25
N GLU A 124 3.30 -5.68 -16.20
CA GLU A 124 4.75 -5.58 -16.40
C GLU A 124 5.43 -4.83 -15.24
N LYS A 125 6.59 -5.32 -14.80
CA LYS A 125 7.47 -4.66 -13.81
C LYS A 125 8.34 -3.57 -14.45
N LEU A 126 8.71 -2.53 -13.69
CA LEU A 126 9.73 -1.55 -14.08
C LEU A 126 11.16 -2.02 -13.78
N VAL A 127 11.37 -2.86 -12.75
CA VAL A 127 12.73 -3.32 -12.38
C VAL A 127 13.34 -4.06 -13.57
N GLY A 128 14.48 -3.54 -14.05
CA GLY A 128 15.20 -4.08 -15.20
C GLY A 128 14.57 -3.73 -16.57
N ALA A 129 13.49 -2.95 -16.60
CA ALA A 129 12.86 -2.45 -17.82
C ALA A 129 13.32 -1.02 -18.15
N ASP A 130 13.18 -0.63 -19.42
CA ASP A 130 13.34 0.75 -19.84
C ASP A 130 12.10 1.57 -19.41
N ARG A 131 12.30 2.45 -18.42
CA ARG A 131 11.22 3.24 -17.83
C ARG A 131 10.54 4.18 -18.83
N GLU A 132 11.28 4.72 -19.81
CA GLU A 132 10.70 5.60 -20.83
C GLU A 132 9.81 4.81 -21.80
N VAL A 133 10.21 3.58 -22.13
CA VAL A 133 9.38 2.69 -22.96
C VAL A 133 8.09 2.30 -22.23
N VAL A 134 8.16 1.94 -20.94
CA VAL A 134 6.95 1.62 -20.17
C VAL A 134 6.06 2.85 -20.03
N LYS A 135 6.65 4.02 -19.75
CA LYS A 135 5.94 5.30 -19.65
C LYS A 135 5.20 5.65 -20.95
N ALA A 136 5.82 5.47 -22.11
CA ALA A 136 5.18 5.75 -23.40
C ALA A 136 3.95 4.86 -23.64
N LYS A 137 4.01 3.58 -23.27
CA LYS A 137 2.88 2.64 -23.42
C LYS A 137 1.68 3.02 -22.56
N ILE A 138 1.93 3.38 -21.30
CA ILE A 138 0.85 3.71 -20.36
C ILE A 138 0.26 5.11 -20.61
N GLU A 139 1.03 6.01 -21.21
CA GLU A 139 0.56 7.35 -21.61
C GLU A 139 -0.54 7.30 -22.66
N GLU A 140 -0.41 6.45 -23.68
CA GLU A 140 -1.43 6.26 -24.72
C GLU A 140 -2.79 5.90 -24.11
N LYS A 141 -2.78 5.07 -23.06
CA LYS A 141 -3.98 4.62 -22.36
C LYS A 141 -4.55 5.62 -21.35
N LEU A 142 -3.74 6.58 -20.93
CA LEU A 142 -4.20 7.64 -20.03
C LEU A 142 -5.20 8.55 -20.75
N GLU A 143 -4.85 9.03 -21.94
CA GLU A 143 -5.73 9.93 -22.71
C GLU A 143 -7.04 9.24 -23.10
N GLU A 144 -6.97 7.99 -23.58
CA GLU A 144 -8.15 7.17 -23.86
C GLU A 144 -9.06 7.00 -22.63
N GLY A 145 -8.46 6.72 -21.46
CA GLY A 145 -9.18 6.55 -20.21
C GLY A 145 -9.83 7.83 -19.71
N LEU A 146 -9.13 8.96 -19.81
CA LEU A 146 -9.62 10.27 -19.38
C LEU A 146 -10.76 10.79 -20.26
N ALA A 147 -10.78 10.40 -21.53
CA ALA A 147 -11.85 10.73 -22.48
C ALA A 147 -13.14 9.90 -22.31
N LYS A 148 -13.16 8.89 -21.42
CA LYS A 148 -14.35 8.08 -21.17
C LYS A 148 -15.44 8.88 -20.46
N SER A 149 -16.70 8.55 -20.72
CA SER A 149 -17.87 9.25 -20.17
C SER A 149 -17.98 9.21 -18.65
N TRP A 150 -17.32 8.27 -17.97
CA TRP A 150 -17.39 8.11 -16.51
C TRP A 150 -16.38 8.96 -15.74
N THR A 151 -15.56 9.79 -16.39
CA THR A 151 -14.60 10.66 -15.69
C THR A 151 -15.26 11.93 -15.12
N HIS A 152 -16.23 12.53 -15.81
CA HIS A 152 -17.00 13.69 -15.32
C HIS A 152 -16.15 14.89 -14.86
N PHE A 153 -14.98 15.07 -15.48
CA PHE A 153 -14.17 16.27 -15.35
C PHE A 153 -13.46 16.56 -16.68
N GLU A 154 -13.15 17.83 -16.90
CA GLU A 154 -12.34 18.30 -18.02
C GLU A 154 -10.93 18.62 -17.52
N VAL A 155 -9.93 17.90 -18.03
CA VAL A 155 -8.52 18.11 -17.65
C VAL A 155 -8.01 19.42 -18.25
N GLU A 156 -7.48 20.29 -17.41
CA GLU A 156 -6.87 21.55 -17.84
C GLU A 156 -5.35 21.40 -18.01
N ARG A 157 -4.69 20.76 -17.03
CA ARG A 157 -3.26 20.48 -17.09
C ARG A 157 -2.84 19.32 -16.19
N ARG A 158 -1.73 18.69 -16.54
CA ARG A 158 -1.02 17.73 -15.68
C ARG A 158 -0.11 18.51 -14.72
N GLU A 159 -0.15 18.16 -13.44
CA GLU A 159 0.63 18.81 -12.38
C GLU A 159 1.80 17.93 -11.93
N ALA A 160 1.57 16.61 -11.78
CA ALA A 160 2.59 15.66 -11.35
C ALA A 160 2.26 14.23 -11.78
N GLU A 161 3.23 13.33 -11.67
CA GLU A 161 3.05 11.89 -11.86
C GLU A 161 3.97 11.10 -10.95
N LEU A 162 3.59 9.86 -10.67
CA LEU A 162 4.41 8.86 -10.00
C LEU A 162 4.28 7.54 -10.77
N LEU A 163 5.42 6.99 -11.19
CA LEU A 163 5.53 5.71 -11.88
C LEU A 163 6.44 4.79 -11.07
N THR A 164 5.91 3.70 -10.54
CA THR A 164 6.62 2.86 -9.57
C THR A 164 6.35 1.37 -9.75
N ASP A 165 7.38 0.55 -9.53
CA ASP A 165 7.17 -0.87 -9.23
C ASP A 165 6.42 -0.98 -7.92
N TYR A 166 5.31 -1.66 -7.95
CA TYR A 166 4.38 -1.73 -6.85
C TYR A 166 4.12 -3.17 -6.46
N PHE A 167 4.03 -3.37 -5.14
CA PHE A 167 3.68 -4.59 -4.48
C PHE A 167 4.53 -5.79 -4.94
N PRO A 168 5.84 -5.81 -4.59
CA PRO A 168 6.68 -6.97 -4.83
C PRO A 168 6.19 -8.15 -3.99
N HIS A 169 5.89 -9.28 -4.65
CA HIS A 169 5.27 -10.44 -4.01
C HIS A 169 5.67 -11.76 -4.69
N PHE A 170 5.31 -12.87 -4.06
CA PHE A 170 5.56 -14.23 -4.53
C PHE A 170 4.30 -14.84 -5.15
N GLU A 171 4.46 -15.68 -6.18
CA GLU A 171 3.35 -16.41 -6.78
C GLU A 171 2.97 -17.67 -5.97
N LEU A 172 1.88 -18.35 -6.35
CA LEU A 172 1.33 -19.49 -5.61
C LEU A 172 2.36 -20.62 -5.37
N ASP A 173 3.15 -20.97 -6.38
CA ASP A 173 4.15 -22.04 -6.23
C ASP A 173 5.27 -21.62 -5.26
N ASP A 174 5.65 -20.35 -5.26
CA ASP A 174 6.67 -19.80 -4.36
C ASP A 174 6.17 -19.70 -2.90
N LEU A 175 4.89 -19.35 -2.70
CA LEU A 175 4.23 -19.40 -1.40
C LEU A 175 4.13 -20.84 -0.89
N ARG A 176 3.83 -21.80 -1.78
CA ARG A 176 3.84 -23.23 -1.45
C ARG A 176 5.23 -23.72 -1.11
N ASP A 177 6.30 -23.17 -1.68
CA ASP A 177 7.67 -23.50 -1.32
C ASP A 177 8.14 -22.78 -0.04
N GLY A 178 7.38 -21.78 0.40
CA GLY A 178 7.61 -21.09 1.66
C GLY A 178 8.63 -19.94 1.58
N LEU A 179 8.79 -19.32 0.41
CA LEU A 179 9.77 -18.26 0.20
C LEU A 179 9.64 -17.05 1.16
N PRO A 180 8.45 -16.58 1.58
CA PRO A 180 8.37 -15.53 2.59
C PRO A 180 9.06 -15.88 3.91
N TRP A 181 8.98 -17.14 4.34
CA TRP A 181 9.64 -17.60 5.56
C TRP A 181 11.13 -17.85 5.34
N ALA A 182 11.54 -18.22 4.13
CA ALA A 182 12.95 -18.29 3.79
C ALA A 182 13.63 -16.90 3.94
N VAL A 183 12.95 -15.82 3.57
CA VAL A 183 13.42 -14.44 3.84
C VAL A 183 13.54 -14.18 5.35
N LEU A 184 12.58 -14.64 6.15
CA LEU A 184 12.62 -14.49 7.61
C LEU A 184 13.78 -15.27 8.25
N ASP A 185 14.07 -16.46 7.74
CA ASP A 185 15.19 -17.32 8.17
C ASP A 185 16.56 -16.71 7.78
N ASN A 186 16.59 -15.85 6.76
CA ASN A 186 17.79 -15.13 6.32
C ASN A 186 18.11 -13.88 7.16
N GLN A 187 17.21 -13.46 8.05
CA GLN A 187 17.43 -12.26 8.87
C GLN A 187 18.67 -12.40 9.76
N GLY A 188 19.59 -11.44 9.66
CA GLY A 188 20.82 -11.37 10.43
C GLY A 188 21.98 -12.17 9.85
N GLN A 189 21.78 -12.93 8.77
CA GLN A 189 22.88 -13.56 8.05
C GLN A 189 23.71 -12.48 7.33
N ARG A 190 25.04 -12.64 7.30
CA ARG A 190 25.98 -11.69 6.67
C ARG A 190 25.76 -10.23 7.11
N ALA A 191 25.49 -10.04 8.40
CA ALA A 191 25.19 -8.73 8.98
C ALA A 191 24.09 -7.96 8.23
N THR A 192 23.08 -8.66 7.70
CA THR A 192 22.03 -8.07 6.85
C THR A 192 20.63 -8.29 7.41
N LEU A 193 19.82 -7.24 7.42
CA LEU A 193 18.38 -7.29 7.69
C LEU A 193 17.59 -6.87 6.45
N TYR A 194 16.50 -7.57 6.15
CA TYR A 194 15.57 -7.21 5.07
C TYR A 194 14.29 -6.68 5.67
N VAL A 195 13.93 -5.42 5.38
CA VAL A 195 12.80 -4.71 6.01
C VAL A 195 11.87 -4.05 5.00
N SER A 196 12.14 -4.24 3.71
CA SER A 196 11.33 -3.72 2.61
C SER A 196 9.95 -4.38 2.55
N SER A 197 9.01 -3.77 1.82
CA SER A 197 7.62 -4.21 1.73
C SER A 197 7.44 -5.64 1.21
N PHE A 198 8.36 -6.17 0.40
CA PHE A 198 8.29 -7.55 -0.11
C PHE A 198 8.32 -8.62 1.01
N THR A 199 8.83 -8.25 2.18
CA THR A 199 8.95 -9.17 3.33
C THR A 199 7.63 -9.43 4.04
N CYS A 200 6.67 -8.52 3.92
CA CYS A 200 5.39 -8.58 4.64
C CYS A 200 4.23 -8.14 3.74
N PHE A 201 4.14 -6.85 3.44
CA PHE A 201 3.17 -6.23 2.55
C PHE A 201 3.56 -4.76 2.22
N GLU A 202 3.00 -4.18 1.16
CA GLU A 202 3.33 -2.83 0.64
C GLU A 202 2.87 -1.65 1.50
N SER A 203 1.98 -1.88 2.46
CA SER A 203 1.43 -0.80 3.26
C SER A 203 2.39 -0.33 4.35
N VAL A 204 2.26 0.96 4.72
CA VAL A 204 2.99 1.58 5.82
C VAL A 204 2.75 0.88 7.16
N LEU A 205 1.52 0.42 7.43
CA LEU A 205 1.19 -0.28 8.67
C LEU A 205 1.97 -1.60 8.76
N GLN A 206 1.93 -2.41 7.70
CA GLN A 206 2.66 -3.68 7.68
C GLN A 206 4.17 -3.47 7.72
N CYS A 207 4.72 -2.42 7.09
CA CYS A 207 6.13 -2.06 7.23
C CYS A 207 6.51 -1.77 8.70
N LYS A 208 5.71 -0.97 9.42
CA LYS A 208 5.93 -0.69 10.84
C LYS A 208 5.85 -1.97 11.68
N GLN A 209 4.76 -2.73 11.51
CA GLN A 209 4.50 -3.95 12.27
C GLN A 209 5.55 -5.03 12.01
N TYR A 210 6.08 -5.11 10.80
CA TYR A 210 7.17 -6.01 10.46
C TYR A 210 8.47 -5.60 11.14
N GLY A 211 8.80 -4.30 11.16
CA GLY A 211 9.94 -3.79 11.93
C GLY A 211 9.82 -4.11 13.43
N ASP A 212 8.63 -3.97 14.01
CA ASP A 212 8.35 -4.34 15.40
C ASP A 212 8.46 -5.85 15.63
N MET A 213 7.94 -6.67 14.71
CA MET A 213 8.07 -8.13 14.74
C MET A 213 9.53 -8.56 14.71
N LEU A 214 10.33 -8.01 13.78
CA LEU A 214 11.75 -8.34 13.63
C LEU A 214 12.55 -8.00 14.89
N TRP A 215 12.27 -6.86 15.51
CA TRP A 215 12.96 -6.41 16.73
C TRP A 215 12.77 -7.38 17.92
N GLU A 216 11.73 -8.20 17.89
CA GLU A 216 11.47 -9.24 18.88
C GLU A 216 12.19 -10.57 18.60
N GLN A 217 12.77 -10.76 17.41
CA GLN A 217 13.38 -12.03 17.02
C GLN A 217 14.82 -12.16 17.54
N ASP A 218 15.15 -13.33 18.08
CA ASP A 218 16.47 -13.60 18.67
C ASP A 218 17.60 -13.50 17.64
N GLN A 219 17.39 -13.98 16.41
CA GLN A 219 18.39 -13.90 15.33
C GLN A 219 18.68 -12.45 14.91
N VAL A 220 17.67 -11.58 14.96
CA VAL A 220 17.85 -10.15 14.68
C VAL A 220 18.63 -9.50 15.82
N ARG A 221 18.22 -9.74 17.08
CA ARG A 221 18.93 -9.20 18.26
C ARG A 221 20.39 -9.65 18.33
N ALA A 222 20.69 -10.88 17.89
CA ALA A 222 22.03 -11.43 17.88
C ALA A 222 22.97 -10.72 16.89
N VAL A 223 22.46 -10.16 15.80
CA VAL A 223 23.27 -9.44 14.80
C VAL A 223 23.41 -7.95 15.11
N MET A 224 22.59 -7.40 16.01
CA MET A 224 22.62 -5.98 16.34
C MET A 224 23.98 -5.57 16.96
N PRO A 225 24.62 -4.48 16.50
CA PRO A 225 25.89 -4.04 17.06
C PRO A 225 25.76 -3.69 18.55
N GLY A 226 26.70 -4.16 19.36
CA GLY A 226 26.73 -3.83 20.80
C GLY A 226 27.10 -2.37 21.07
N ASP A 227 27.94 -1.79 20.21
CA ASP A 227 28.30 -0.37 20.22
C ASP A 227 27.20 0.47 19.56
N LYS A 228 26.76 1.53 20.25
CA LYS A 228 25.66 2.40 19.80
C LYS A 228 26.09 3.46 18.79
N ASP A 229 27.39 3.74 18.73
CA ASP A 229 27.98 4.62 17.72
C ASP A 229 28.44 3.85 16.47
N ALA A 230 28.22 2.53 16.44
CA ALA A 230 28.56 1.68 15.30
C ALA A 230 27.83 2.14 14.02
N PRO A 231 28.54 2.27 12.89
CA PRO A 231 27.94 2.74 11.64
C PRO A 231 26.95 1.69 11.09
N ILE A 232 25.72 2.10 10.80
CA ILE A 232 24.69 1.24 10.20
C ILE A 232 24.24 1.84 8.86
N ALA A 233 24.25 1.04 7.80
CA ALA A 233 23.77 1.43 6.48
C ALA A 233 22.33 0.94 6.28
N VAL A 234 21.45 1.82 5.80
CA VAL A 234 20.08 1.50 5.38
C VAL A 234 19.93 1.87 3.91
N ILE A 235 19.50 0.95 3.06
CA ILE A 235 19.33 1.16 1.61
C ILE A 235 17.84 1.34 1.30
N GLY A 236 17.47 2.55 0.89
CA GLY A 236 16.10 2.99 0.59
C GLY A 236 15.52 3.89 1.68
N ALA A 237 15.13 5.12 1.31
CA ALA A 237 14.48 6.08 2.22
C ALA A 237 12.95 6.12 2.01
N GLY A 238 12.34 4.98 1.71
CA GLY A 238 10.89 4.79 1.74
C GLY A 238 10.35 4.59 3.16
N PRO A 239 9.03 4.37 3.32
CA PRO A 239 8.41 4.19 4.63
C PRO A 239 9.09 3.08 5.46
N SER A 240 9.37 1.92 4.87
CA SER A 240 10.10 0.81 5.50
C SER A 240 11.44 1.24 6.09
N GLY A 241 12.28 1.89 5.30
CA GLY A 241 13.63 2.30 5.70
C GLY A 241 13.61 3.41 6.75
N LEU A 242 12.77 4.43 6.56
CA LEU A 242 12.64 5.54 7.51
C LEU A 242 12.05 5.09 8.84
N LEU A 243 11.03 4.21 8.82
CA LEU A 243 10.48 3.64 10.04
C LEU A 243 11.50 2.75 10.74
N PHE A 244 12.19 1.85 10.02
CA PHE A 244 13.19 0.97 10.62
C PHE A 244 14.36 1.74 11.22
N ALA A 245 14.89 2.72 10.50
CA ALA A 245 15.96 3.57 10.98
C ALA A 245 15.53 4.39 12.21
N SER A 246 14.39 5.07 12.14
CA SER A 246 13.96 5.97 13.23
C SER A 246 13.43 5.22 14.45
N GLN A 247 12.52 4.27 14.28
CA GLN A 247 11.82 3.63 15.39
C GLN A 247 12.65 2.49 15.99
N GLN A 248 13.17 1.60 15.15
CA GLN A 248 13.90 0.43 15.62
C GLN A 248 15.35 0.81 15.95
N LEU A 249 16.12 1.36 15.02
CA LEU A 249 17.54 1.66 15.28
C LEU A 249 17.73 2.82 16.26
N VAL A 250 17.23 4.01 15.95
CA VAL A 250 17.49 5.20 16.78
C VAL A 250 16.72 5.13 18.10
N ARG A 251 15.38 5.03 18.07
CA ARG A 251 14.58 5.14 19.30
C ARG A 251 14.67 3.93 20.22
N LYS A 252 14.46 2.71 19.68
CA LYS A 252 14.49 1.47 20.49
C LYS A 252 15.93 0.99 20.72
N GLY A 253 16.78 1.10 19.69
CA GLY A 253 18.15 0.61 19.71
C GLY A 253 19.15 1.58 20.33
N GLY A 254 18.87 2.88 20.34
CA GLY A 254 19.77 3.92 20.82
C GLY A 254 20.95 4.19 19.89
N TYR A 255 20.89 3.78 18.62
CA TYR A 255 21.97 4.00 17.67
C TYR A 255 22.04 5.45 17.21
N THR A 256 23.25 5.98 17.07
CA THR A 256 23.56 7.40 16.79
C THR A 256 24.25 7.62 15.43
N ASN A 257 24.58 6.54 14.73
CA ASN A 257 25.35 6.58 13.49
C ASN A 257 24.68 5.77 12.38
N VAL A 258 23.47 6.19 12.02
CA VAL A 258 22.67 5.56 10.96
C VAL A 258 22.74 6.40 9.69
N THR A 259 23.13 5.78 8.57
CA THR A 259 23.09 6.42 7.24
C THR A 259 22.04 5.73 6.37
N VAL A 260 21.04 6.49 5.91
CA VAL A 260 20.00 6.03 4.99
C VAL A 260 20.33 6.54 3.58
N PHE A 261 20.52 5.64 2.64
CA PHE A 261 20.85 5.93 1.25
C PHE A 261 19.60 5.90 0.38
N GLU A 262 19.36 6.95 -0.40
CA GLU A 262 18.25 7.06 -1.33
C GLU A 262 18.77 7.41 -2.73
N LYS A 263 18.38 6.61 -3.72
CA LYS A 263 18.84 6.78 -5.09
C LYS A 263 18.23 8.02 -5.74
N GLU A 264 17.01 8.36 -5.37
CA GLU A 264 16.29 9.51 -5.91
C GLU A 264 16.71 10.81 -5.19
N GLY A 265 16.39 11.95 -5.81
CA GLY A 265 16.59 13.27 -5.21
C GLY A 265 15.62 13.61 -4.07
N VAL A 266 14.80 12.66 -3.64
CA VAL A 266 13.71 12.83 -2.68
C VAL A 266 13.44 11.54 -1.90
N PHE A 267 13.27 11.63 -0.58
CA PHE A 267 12.86 10.49 0.26
C PHE A 267 11.33 10.29 0.25
N GLY A 268 10.84 9.27 0.96
CA GLY A 268 9.41 8.91 1.05
C GLY A 268 9.02 7.77 0.12
N GLY A 269 9.90 7.38 -0.82
CA GLY A 269 9.69 6.27 -1.73
C GLY A 269 8.40 6.42 -2.54
N LYS A 270 7.45 5.50 -2.31
CA LYS A 270 6.12 5.48 -2.93
C LYS A 270 5.13 6.44 -2.28
N THR A 271 5.45 7.02 -1.13
CA THR A 271 4.67 8.11 -0.56
C THR A 271 5.03 9.42 -1.24
N ARG A 272 4.05 10.03 -1.92
CA ARG A 272 4.24 11.31 -2.62
C ARG A 272 3.00 12.19 -2.42
N THR A 273 3.23 13.33 -1.77
CA THR A 273 2.23 14.39 -1.59
C THR A 273 2.65 15.59 -2.43
N VAL A 274 1.72 16.16 -3.19
CA VAL A 274 1.90 17.42 -3.93
C VAL A 274 0.86 18.41 -3.43
N ASP A 275 1.31 19.52 -2.86
CA ASP A 275 0.41 20.58 -2.41
C ASP A 275 0.00 21.46 -3.58
N LEU A 276 -1.29 21.53 -3.86
CA LEU A 276 -1.87 22.46 -4.84
C LEU A 276 -2.76 23.48 -4.14
N THR A 277 -2.76 24.72 -4.63
CA THR A 277 -3.62 25.78 -4.10
C THR A 277 -4.85 25.95 -5.01
N THR A 278 -6.04 26.02 -4.40
CA THR A 278 -7.29 26.33 -5.09
C THR A 278 -7.35 27.80 -5.51
N GLU A 279 -8.28 28.13 -6.40
CA GLU A 279 -8.56 29.53 -6.77
C GLU A 279 -8.93 30.41 -5.55
N GLU A 280 -9.55 29.84 -4.49
CA GLU A 280 -9.85 30.56 -3.24
C GLU A 280 -8.67 30.61 -2.25
N GLY A 281 -7.52 30.05 -2.60
CA GLY A 281 -6.32 30.08 -1.75
C GLY A 281 -6.22 28.95 -0.73
N VAL A 282 -7.04 27.89 -0.83
CA VAL A 282 -6.95 26.71 0.03
C VAL A 282 -5.83 25.80 -0.46
N VAL A 283 -4.93 25.39 0.44
CA VAL A 283 -3.88 24.41 0.11
C VAL A 283 -4.44 22.99 0.31
N VAL A 284 -4.32 22.17 -0.73
CA VAL A 284 -4.86 20.82 -0.79
C VAL A 284 -3.71 19.84 -1.00
N PRO A 285 -3.42 18.94 -0.03
CA PRO A 285 -2.42 17.90 -0.19
C PRO A 285 -2.96 16.79 -1.09
N CYS A 286 -2.38 16.65 -2.28
CA CYS A 286 -2.77 15.66 -3.28
C CYS A 286 -1.84 14.44 -3.20
N GLU A 287 -2.40 13.25 -2.94
CA GLU A 287 -1.61 12.03 -2.73
C GLU A 287 -1.48 11.21 -4.02
N LEU A 288 -0.26 11.08 -4.52
CA LEU A 288 0.07 10.24 -5.68
C LEU A 288 0.42 8.79 -5.28
N GLY A 289 0.49 8.49 -3.98
CA GLY A 289 0.83 7.15 -3.53
C GLY A 289 0.05 6.75 -2.29
N THR A 290 0.74 6.57 -1.17
CA THR A 290 0.09 6.32 0.13
C THR A 290 -0.95 7.40 0.41
N CYS A 291 -2.19 7.00 0.66
CA CYS A 291 -3.29 7.94 0.86
C CYS A 291 -4.12 7.59 2.09
N TYR A 292 -4.74 6.41 2.12
CA TYR A 292 -5.74 6.08 3.12
C TYR A 292 -5.17 5.43 4.38
N LEU A 293 -5.82 5.70 5.51
CA LEU A 293 -5.74 4.97 6.76
C LEU A 293 -7.11 4.33 7.05
N SER A 294 -7.13 3.36 7.95
CA SER A 294 -8.36 2.73 8.45
C SER A 294 -8.24 2.50 9.95
N ASP A 295 -9.34 2.12 10.61
CA ASP A 295 -9.36 1.80 12.05
C ASP A 295 -8.31 0.74 12.45
N ALA A 296 -7.83 -0.08 11.50
CA ALA A 296 -6.74 -1.02 11.77
C ALA A 296 -5.40 -0.32 12.13
N TYR A 297 -5.30 1.00 11.95
CA TYR A 297 -4.13 1.82 12.22
C TYR A 297 -4.17 2.49 13.61
N ASP A 298 -5.30 2.39 14.34
CA ASP A 298 -5.67 3.29 15.46
C ASP A 298 -4.73 3.30 16.67
N ASP A 299 -3.91 2.25 16.88
CA ASP A 299 -2.92 2.24 17.96
C ASP A 299 -1.49 2.47 17.45
N ASP A 300 -1.21 2.19 16.18
CA ASP A 300 0.17 2.12 15.65
C ASP A 300 0.61 3.42 14.97
N LEU A 301 -0.29 4.10 14.24
CA LEU A 301 0.06 5.21 13.34
C LEU A 301 -0.53 6.56 13.77
N THR A 302 -1.64 6.57 14.50
CA THR A 302 -2.12 7.72 15.31
C THR A 302 -1.02 8.18 16.27
N ASP A 303 -0.43 7.23 17.02
CA ASP A 303 0.70 7.44 17.92
C ASP A 303 1.90 8.05 17.18
N LEU A 304 2.14 7.67 15.92
CA LEU A 304 3.23 8.23 15.12
C LEU A 304 2.95 9.69 14.73
N SER A 305 1.73 10.01 14.31
CA SER A 305 1.40 11.38 13.91
C SER A 305 1.44 12.35 15.09
N ASP A 306 0.94 11.94 16.24
CA ASP A 306 1.01 12.72 17.48
C ASP A 306 2.46 12.91 17.94
N MET A 307 3.25 11.83 17.91
CA MET A 307 4.64 11.84 18.34
C MET A 307 5.57 12.72 17.48
N TYR A 308 5.27 12.86 16.19
CA TYR A 308 6.04 13.68 15.25
C TYR A 308 5.35 14.99 14.88
N GLU A 309 4.18 15.27 15.45
CA GLU A 309 3.37 16.47 15.16
C GLU A 309 3.16 16.67 13.64
N SER A 310 2.91 15.58 12.91
CA SER A 310 2.94 15.57 11.44
C SER A 310 1.63 15.98 10.77
N GLY A 311 0.56 16.14 11.55
CA GLY A 311 -0.78 16.39 11.03
C GLY A 311 -1.84 15.67 11.87
N LYS A 312 -3.09 15.96 11.57
CA LYS A 312 -4.26 15.28 12.14
C LYS A 312 -4.85 14.32 11.13
N LEU A 313 -5.47 13.27 11.65
CA LEU A 313 -6.31 12.41 10.83
C LEU A 313 -7.66 13.08 10.60
N GLU A 314 -8.05 13.16 9.34
CA GLU A 314 -9.36 13.63 8.91
C GLU A 314 -10.10 12.50 8.21
N PRO A 315 -11.39 12.32 8.49
CA PRO A 315 -12.19 11.35 7.78
C PRO A 315 -12.31 11.72 6.32
N LEU A 316 -12.03 10.76 5.45
CA LEU A 316 -12.16 10.98 4.02
C LEU A 316 -13.57 10.62 3.55
N GLY A 317 -14.36 11.68 3.37
CA GLY A 317 -15.66 11.63 2.72
C GLY A 317 -16.86 11.33 3.60
N GLY A 318 -17.93 10.86 2.97
CA GLY A 318 -19.20 10.47 3.58
C GLY A 318 -19.77 9.22 2.86
N PRO A 319 -20.91 8.65 3.31
CA PRO A 319 -21.37 7.33 2.88
C PRO A 319 -21.57 7.17 1.36
N ASN A 320 -21.71 8.26 0.59
CA ASN A 320 -22.09 8.23 -0.82
C ASN A 320 -21.04 8.84 -1.76
N MET A 321 -19.77 8.88 -1.35
CA MET A 321 -18.71 9.55 -2.12
C MET A 321 -18.09 8.67 -3.23
N ARG A 322 -18.42 7.38 -3.25
CA ARG A 322 -17.76 6.34 -4.06
C ARG A 322 -18.73 5.68 -5.02
N SER A 323 -18.33 5.52 -6.29
CA SER A 323 -19.10 4.74 -7.26
C SER A 323 -18.25 3.74 -8.06
N ILE A 324 -18.95 2.74 -8.59
CA ILE A 324 -18.43 1.72 -9.50
C ILE A 324 -18.94 2.04 -10.91
N ALA A 325 -18.03 2.33 -11.82
CA ALA A 325 -18.34 2.65 -13.21
C ALA A 325 -18.37 1.37 -14.08
N GLU A 326 -19.02 1.48 -15.25
CA GLU A 326 -19.03 0.45 -16.31
C GLU A 326 -19.41 -0.96 -15.81
N THR A 327 -20.35 -1.01 -14.85
CA THR A 327 -20.80 -2.25 -14.20
C THR A 327 -22.13 -2.75 -14.78
N PRO A 328 -22.31 -4.08 -14.95
CA PRO A 328 -23.59 -4.67 -15.35
C PRO A 328 -24.69 -4.51 -14.27
N GLU A 329 -24.31 -4.14 -13.05
CA GLU A 329 -25.26 -3.85 -11.98
C GLU A 329 -25.96 -2.50 -12.16
N ALA A 330 -25.53 -1.62 -13.07
CA ALA A 330 -26.15 -0.33 -13.31
C ALA A 330 -27.59 -0.43 -13.85
N VAL A 331 -28.48 0.43 -13.34
CA VAL A 331 -29.89 0.47 -13.69
C VAL A 331 -30.30 1.88 -14.07
N GLY A 332 -30.63 2.06 -15.35
CA GLY A 332 -31.10 3.32 -15.90
C GLY A 332 -29.96 4.30 -16.24
N SER A 333 -30.32 5.37 -16.92
CA SER A 333 -29.33 6.28 -17.54
C SER A 333 -28.43 6.99 -16.54
N ASP A 334 -28.92 7.29 -15.33
CA ASP A 334 -28.12 8.00 -14.30
C ASP A 334 -26.95 7.16 -13.81
N GLU A 335 -27.15 5.87 -13.53
CA GLU A 335 -26.09 4.97 -13.06
C GLU A 335 -25.20 4.50 -14.22
N GLU A 336 -25.73 4.38 -15.44
CA GLU A 336 -24.93 4.16 -16.64
C GLU A 336 -23.92 5.31 -16.86
N GLU A 337 -24.31 6.54 -16.54
CA GLU A 337 -23.46 7.74 -16.68
C GLU A 337 -22.54 7.96 -15.46
N HIS A 338 -23.08 7.88 -14.24
CA HIS A 338 -22.39 8.25 -13.00
C HIS A 338 -21.86 7.06 -12.18
N GLY A 339 -22.14 5.83 -12.62
CA GLY A 339 -21.78 4.62 -11.90
C GLY A 339 -22.74 4.32 -10.75
N VAL A 340 -22.67 3.07 -10.26
CA VAL A 340 -23.48 2.60 -9.14
C VAL A 340 -22.79 2.99 -7.83
N GLU A 341 -23.53 3.58 -6.90
CA GLU A 341 -23.01 3.87 -5.57
C GLU A 341 -22.47 2.60 -4.91
N PHE A 342 -21.32 2.68 -4.23
CA PHE A 342 -20.63 1.50 -3.72
C PHE A 342 -21.50 0.58 -2.85
N GLN A 343 -22.30 1.14 -1.92
CA GLN A 343 -23.17 0.35 -1.04
C GLN A 343 -24.25 -0.41 -1.85
N GLU A 344 -24.81 0.28 -2.84
CA GLU A 344 -25.82 -0.27 -3.74
C GLU A 344 -25.24 -1.38 -4.63
N TRP A 345 -24.00 -1.20 -5.10
CA TRP A 345 -23.27 -2.21 -5.84
C TRP A 345 -23.02 -3.48 -5.00
N VAL A 346 -22.55 -3.33 -3.76
CA VAL A 346 -22.36 -4.46 -2.82
C VAL A 346 -23.68 -5.21 -2.57
N LYS A 347 -24.79 -4.48 -2.42
CA LYS A 347 -26.12 -5.07 -2.26
C LYS A 347 -26.50 -5.92 -3.47
N ARG A 348 -26.44 -5.36 -4.68
CA ARG A 348 -26.88 -6.02 -5.91
C ARG A 348 -26.09 -7.28 -6.19
N LYS A 349 -24.77 -7.27 -5.92
CA LYS A 349 -23.91 -8.46 -5.98
C LYS A 349 -24.34 -9.58 -5.02
N ASN A 350 -24.98 -9.24 -3.91
CA ASN A 350 -25.49 -10.19 -2.92
C ASN A 350 -26.98 -10.54 -3.11
N GLY A 351 -27.60 -10.10 -4.23
CA GLY A 351 -28.97 -10.45 -4.61
C GLY A 351 -30.07 -9.71 -3.85
N GLY A 352 -29.77 -8.55 -3.25
CA GLY A 352 -30.75 -7.79 -2.47
C GLY A 352 -31.47 -6.66 -3.22
N GLU A 353 -32.67 -6.27 -2.75
CA GLU A 353 -33.53 -5.26 -3.38
C GLU A 353 -33.35 -3.83 -2.81
N ASP A 354 -33.24 -3.65 -1.49
CA ASP A 354 -32.91 -2.37 -0.82
C ASP A 354 -31.98 -2.62 0.38
N TRP A 355 -30.77 -2.04 0.35
CA TRP A 355 -29.71 -2.38 1.31
C TRP A 355 -30.12 -2.00 2.73
N LYS A 356 -30.94 -0.95 2.90
CA LYS A 356 -31.38 -0.48 4.23
C LYS A 356 -32.38 -1.42 4.88
N THR A 357 -33.15 -2.16 4.10
CA THR A 357 -34.27 -2.98 4.58
C THR A 357 -34.07 -4.48 4.38
N ASP A 358 -33.13 -4.88 3.53
CA ASP A 358 -32.81 -6.28 3.22
C ASP A 358 -31.90 -6.92 4.29
N LEU A 359 -32.53 -7.37 5.37
CA LEU A 359 -31.87 -8.07 6.48
C LEU A 359 -31.24 -9.40 6.05
N GLU A 360 -31.72 -10.05 4.98
CA GLU A 360 -31.19 -11.33 4.53
C GLU A 360 -29.82 -11.14 3.86
N ALA A 361 -29.71 -10.17 2.94
CA ALA A 361 -28.45 -9.81 2.31
C ALA A 361 -27.42 -9.33 3.36
N GLN A 362 -27.85 -8.48 4.31
CA GLN A 362 -27.01 -8.02 5.41
C GLN A 362 -26.52 -9.19 6.29
N ALA A 363 -27.41 -10.13 6.64
CA ALA A 363 -27.05 -11.31 7.45
C ALA A 363 -26.07 -12.24 6.73
N LYS A 364 -26.20 -12.43 5.41
CA LYS A 364 -25.26 -13.22 4.59
C LYS A 364 -23.85 -12.62 4.64
N VAL A 365 -23.73 -11.32 4.41
CA VAL A 365 -22.43 -10.61 4.46
C VAL A 365 -21.83 -10.67 5.87
N PHE A 366 -22.64 -10.45 6.91
CA PHE A 366 -22.16 -10.53 8.29
C PHE A 366 -21.72 -11.94 8.70
N ALA A 367 -22.45 -12.98 8.30
CA ALA A 367 -22.05 -14.37 8.55
C ALA A 367 -20.73 -14.72 7.86
N ALA A 368 -20.54 -14.25 6.62
CA ALA A 368 -19.28 -14.40 5.90
C ALA A 368 -18.13 -13.68 6.61
N LEU A 369 -18.35 -12.45 7.13
CA LEU A 369 -17.36 -11.71 7.92
C LEU A 369 -16.95 -12.50 9.17
N LEU A 370 -17.90 -13.05 9.94
CA LEU A 370 -17.57 -13.84 11.14
C LEU A 370 -16.70 -15.06 10.79
N LYS A 371 -17.01 -15.72 9.66
CA LYS A 371 -16.21 -16.83 9.15
C LYS A 371 -14.81 -16.37 8.74
N TYR A 372 -14.71 -15.25 8.02
CA TYR A 372 -13.47 -14.64 7.59
C TYR A 372 -12.56 -14.33 8.77
N LYS A 373 -13.05 -13.62 9.79
CA LYS A 373 -12.27 -13.26 10.98
C LYS A 373 -11.68 -14.48 11.68
N LYS A 374 -12.44 -15.57 11.75
CA LYS A 374 -11.98 -16.81 12.37
C LYS A 374 -10.89 -17.51 11.56
N ILE A 375 -11.08 -17.61 10.25
CA ILE A 375 -10.11 -18.18 9.31
C ILE A 375 -8.84 -17.34 9.28
N HIS A 376 -8.97 -16.01 9.20
CA HIS A 376 -7.87 -15.06 9.22
C HIS A 376 -7.00 -15.25 10.47
N LYS A 377 -7.60 -15.25 11.67
CA LYS A 377 -6.88 -15.52 12.92
C LYS A 377 -6.26 -16.92 12.99
N ALA A 378 -6.82 -17.88 12.24
CA ALA A 378 -6.26 -19.22 12.16
C ALA A 378 -4.99 -19.28 11.32
N VAL A 379 -4.99 -18.62 10.15
CA VAL A 379 -3.89 -18.61 9.18
C VAL A 379 -2.83 -17.58 9.54
N MET A 380 -3.23 -16.32 9.75
CA MET A 380 -2.33 -15.17 9.95
C MET A 380 -1.90 -14.99 11.41
N GLY A 381 -2.67 -15.54 12.35
CA GLY A 381 -2.49 -15.27 13.78
C GLY A 381 -3.07 -13.91 14.18
N THR A 382 -2.65 -13.41 15.35
CA THR A 382 -3.20 -12.16 15.94
C THR A 382 -2.13 -11.19 16.41
N LYS A 383 -0.84 -11.58 16.38
CA LYS A 383 0.24 -10.80 16.99
C LYS A 383 1.02 -9.97 15.98
N TYR A 384 1.22 -10.49 14.78
CA TYR A 384 2.15 -9.92 13.80
C TYR A 384 1.47 -9.78 12.44
N CYS A 385 2.05 -8.92 11.58
CA CYS A 385 1.58 -8.69 10.22
C CYS A 385 1.72 -9.91 9.29
N MET A 386 2.53 -10.90 9.68
CA MET A 386 2.64 -12.20 9.03
C MET A 386 2.91 -13.31 10.05
N PRO A 387 2.60 -14.59 9.73
CA PRO A 387 3.00 -15.72 10.55
C PRO A 387 4.53 -15.86 10.65
N LEU A 388 5.07 -16.09 11.84
CA LEU A 388 6.50 -16.40 12.04
C LEU A 388 6.93 -17.75 11.45
N LYS A 389 5.97 -18.62 11.17
CA LYS A 389 6.19 -19.92 10.53
C LYS A 389 5.14 -20.10 9.46
N LYS A 390 5.53 -20.83 8.41
CA LYS A 390 4.61 -21.25 7.37
C LYS A 390 3.33 -21.85 7.97
N PRO A 391 2.14 -21.38 7.55
CA PRO A 391 0.89 -21.99 7.94
C PRO A 391 0.89 -23.48 7.62
N GLU A 392 0.83 -24.31 8.67
CA GLU A 392 0.77 -25.77 8.57
C GLU A 392 -0.58 -26.26 9.07
N ARG A 393 -1.03 -27.40 8.52
CA ARG A 393 -2.27 -28.07 8.94
C ARG A 393 -2.29 -28.26 10.45
N ARG A 394 -3.27 -27.65 11.11
CA ARG A 394 -3.50 -27.79 12.55
C ARG A 394 -4.97 -28.01 12.79
N ARG A 395 -5.29 -29.08 13.50
CA ARG A 395 -6.65 -29.36 13.93
C ARG A 395 -7.11 -28.28 14.91
N ARG A 396 -7.94 -27.35 14.43
CA ARG A 396 -8.63 -26.36 15.26
C ARG A 396 -10.11 -26.66 15.25
N LEU A 397 -10.74 -26.52 16.42
CA LEU A 397 -12.18 -26.71 16.53
C LEU A 397 -12.87 -25.71 15.60
N PHE A 398 -13.70 -26.22 14.69
CA PHE A 398 -14.54 -25.45 13.77
C PHE A 398 -13.79 -24.64 12.68
N VAL A 399 -12.57 -25.03 12.31
CA VAL A 399 -11.87 -24.53 11.11
C VAL A 399 -11.43 -25.76 10.32
N ASP A 400 -11.74 -25.81 9.02
CA ASP A 400 -11.37 -26.93 8.17
C ASP A 400 -9.84 -27.01 8.02
N ASP A 401 -9.27 -28.22 8.08
CA ASP A 401 -7.81 -28.41 8.07
C ASP A 401 -7.15 -27.91 6.78
N ASP A 402 -7.89 -27.88 5.67
CA ASP A 402 -7.36 -27.48 4.36
C ASP A 402 -7.17 -25.95 4.23
N VAL A 403 -7.76 -25.14 5.11
CA VAL A 403 -7.70 -23.66 5.08
C VAL A 403 -6.25 -23.14 5.07
N TYR A 404 -5.35 -23.82 5.77
CA TYR A 404 -3.94 -23.45 5.85
C TYR A 404 -3.21 -23.60 4.51
N GLU A 405 -3.48 -24.69 3.81
CA GLU A 405 -2.90 -25.01 2.52
C GLU A 405 -3.54 -24.17 1.41
N ASP A 406 -4.87 -24.01 1.48
CA ASP A 406 -5.66 -23.21 0.57
C ASP A 406 -5.24 -21.74 0.57
N ALA A 407 -4.88 -21.18 1.73
CA ALA A 407 -4.36 -19.81 1.83
C ALA A 407 -3.05 -19.61 1.05
N LEU A 408 -2.28 -20.67 0.82
CA LEU A 408 -1.00 -20.62 0.08
C LEU A 408 -1.14 -21.08 -1.38
N CYS A 409 -2.21 -21.82 -1.71
CA CYS A 409 -2.35 -22.48 -3.00
C CYS A 409 -3.51 -21.96 -3.86
N LEU A 410 -4.40 -21.15 -3.31
CA LEU A 410 -5.53 -20.56 -4.04
C LEU A 410 -5.34 -19.07 -4.28
N ARG A 411 -5.96 -18.59 -5.35
CA ARG A 411 -6.22 -17.16 -5.54
C ARG A 411 -7.23 -16.68 -4.50
N PHE A 412 -7.22 -15.39 -4.18
CA PHE A 412 -8.01 -14.87 -3.06
C PHE A 412 -9.51 -15.07 -3.26
N MET A 413 -10.03 -14.82 -4.47
CA MET A 413 -11.43 -15.08 -4.79
C MET A 413 -11.81 -16.57 -4.69
N ASP A 414 -10.97 -17.48 -5.19
CA ASP A 414 -11.20 -18.93 -5.09
C ASP A 414 -11.24 -19.40 -3.63
N PHE A 415 -10.37 -18.83 -2.79
CA PHE A 415 -10.35 -19.07 -1.36
C PHE A 415 -11.65 -18.62 -0.67
N LEU A 416 -12.15 -17.42 -1.00
CA LEU A 416 -13.43 -16.93 -0.48
C LEU A 416 -14.58 -17.85 -0.91
N CYS A 417 -14.63 -18.24 -2.18
CA CYS A 417 -15.64 -19.16 -2.71
C CYS A 417 -15.61 -20.53 -2.02
N LYS A 418 -14.44 -21.19 -2.00
CA LYS A 418 -14.27 -22.53 -1.43
C LYS A 418 -14.68 -22.58 0.03
N HIS A 419 -14.37 -21.54 0.80
CA HIS A 419 -14.71 -21.46 2.21
C HIS A 419 -16.03 -20.72 2.46
N GLY A 420 -16.92 -20.57 1.48
CA GLY A 420 -18.29 -20.05 1.69
C GLY A 420 -18.34 -18.62 2.21
N MET A 421 -17.44 -17.76 1.70
CA MET A 421 -17.31 -16.34 2.03
C MET A 421 -17.47 -15.44 0.79
N ALA A 422 -18.01 -15.97 -0.31
CA ALA A 422 -18.19 -15.24 -1.58
C ALA A 422 -19.00 -13.93 -1.43
N ALA A 423 -19.87 -13.83 -0.41
CA ALA A 423 -20.59 -12.59 -0.09
C ALA A 423 -19.66 -11.38 0.22
N LEU A 424 -18.38 -11.64 0.53
CA LEU A 424 -17.36 -10.61 0.75
C LEU A 424 -16.66 -10.16 -0.53
N GLU A 425 -16.95 -10.74 -1.69
CA GLU A 425 -16.32 -10.39 -2.97
C GLU A 425 -16.40 -8.89 -3.23
N ALA A 426 -17.60 -8.32 -3.33
CA ALA A 426 -17.78 -6.91 -3.66
C ALA A 426 -17.04 -5.95 -2.68
N PRO A 427 -17.20 -6.08 -1.34
CA PRO A 427 -16.49 -5.19 -0.44
C PRO A 427 -14.96 -5.37 -0.48
N PHE A 428 -14.46 -6.59 -0.69
CA PHE A 428 -13.02 -6.83 -0.75
C PHE A 428 -12.41 -6.42 -2.08
N LEU A 429 -13.11 -6.64 -3.19
CA LEU A 429 -12.71 -6.21 -4.53
C LEU A 429 -12.41 -4.72 -4.52
N TYR A 430 -13.39 -3.90 -4.11
CA TYR A 430 -13.20 -2.46 -4.05
C TYR A 430 -12.04 -2.06 -3.13
N THR A 431 -12.00 -2.61 -1.90
CA THR A 431 -10.96 -2.29 -0.92
C THR A 431 -9.56 -2.69 -1.39
N TYR A 432 -9.42 -3.76 -2.17
CA TYR A 432 -8.13 -4.28 -2.60
C TYR A 432 -7.64 -3.60 -3.89
N GLU A 433 -8.52 -3.51 -4.88
CA GLU A 433 -8.20 -2.99 -6.21
C GLU A 433 -8.04 -1.48 -6.25
N VAL A 434 -8.85 -0.73 -5.49
CA VAL A 434 -8.73 0.74 -5.42
C VAL A 434 -7.38 1.19 -4.85
N GLN A 435 -6.69 0.30 -4.12
CA GLN A 435 -5.37 0.55 -3.53
C GLN A 435 -4.23 0.16 -4.48
N GLY A 436 -4.55 -0.52 -5.59
CA GLY A 436 -3.55 -0.95 -6.56
C GLY A 436 -2.82 -2.25 -6.21
N TYR A 437 -3.42 -3.15 -5.41
CA TYR A 437 -2.78 -4.43 -5.10
C TYR A 437 -3.07 -5.56 -6.12
N GLY A 438 -3.71 -5.21 -7.25
CA GLY A 438 -4.10 -6.14 -8.32
C GLY A 438 -5.52 -6.68 -8.15
N ASP A 439 -5.93 -7.53 -9.09
CA ASP A 439 -7.24 -8.19 -9.12
C ASP A 439 -7.31 -9.34 -8.09
N ILE A 440 -8.35 -9.35 -7.25
CA ILE A 440 -8.54 -10.39 -6.22
C ILE A 440 -8.74 -11.80 -6.79
N LYS A 441 -9.10 -11.92 -8.07
CA LYS A 441 -9.20 -13.19 -8.80
C LYS A 441 -7.82 -13.70 -9.23
N ARG A 442 -6.81 -12.83 -9.32
CA ARG A 442 -5.45 -13.16 -9.75
C ARG A 442 -4.43 -13.15 -8.62
N ILE A 443 -4.69 -12.47 -7.52
CA ILE A 443 -3.73 -12.42 -6.41
C ILE A 443 -3.81 -13.67 -5.50
N PRO A 444 -2.69 -14.18 -4.96
CA PRO A 444 -2.74 -15.24 -3.97
C PRO A 444 -3.55 -14.87 -2.71
N ALA A 445 -4.27 -15.84 -2.15
CA ALA A 445 -5.08 -15.64 -0.95
C ALA A 445 -4.26 -15.16 0.26
N TYR A 446 -3.01 -15.61 0.40
CA TYR A 446 -2.08 -15.15 1.42
C TYR A 446 -1.99 -13.63 1.50
N TYR A 447 -1.87 -12.96 0.35
CA TYR A 447 -1.73 -11.51 0.28
C TYR A 447 -3.05 -10.78 0.52
N GLY A 448 -4.16 -11.34 0.05
CA GLY A 448 -5.50 -10.88 0.43
C GLY A 448 -5.69 -10.88 1.95
N LEU A 449 -5.27 -11.97 2.61
CA LEU A 449 -5.32 -12.12 4.07
C LEU A 449 -4.32 -11.21 4.80
N ALA A 450 -3.13 -10.98 4.24
CA ALA A 450 -2.11 -10.10 4.83
C ALA A 450 -2.54 -8.62 4.85
N TRP A 451 -3.24 -8.18 3.81
CA TRP A 451 -3.78 -6.82 3.74
C TRP A 451 -5.10 -6.67 4.47
N ILE A 452 -6.10 -7.45 4.09
CA ILE A 452 -7.46 -7.36 4.65
C ILE A 452 -7.46 -8.11 5.98
N THR A 453 -6.95 -7.45 7.02
CA THR A 453 -6.94 -8.02 8.37
C THR A 453 -8.37 -8.25 8.87
N ALA A 454 -8.51 -9.08 9.91
CA ALA A 454 -9.80 -9.30 10.56
C ALA A 454 -10.46 -7.99 11.03
N ASP A 455 -9.66 -7.02 11.47
CA ASP A 455 -10.12 -5.73 11.98
C ASP A 455 -10.44 -4.77 10.83
N LEU A 456 -9.63 -4.75 9.76
CA LEU A 456 -9.94 -3.99 8.55
C LEU A 456 -11.24 -4.49 7.89
N ALA A 457 -11.40 -5.81 7.75
CA ALA A 457 -12.64 -6.40 7.25
C ALA A 457 -13.85 -6.01 8.10
N GLU A 458 -13.71 -6.03 9.43
CA GLU A 458 -14.76 -5.60 10.33
C GLU A 458 -15.10 -4.13 10.17
N GLY A 459 -14.11 -3.22 10.15
CA GLY A 459 -14.32 -1.78 9.95
C GLY A 459 -15.01 -1.49 8.62
N ILE A 460 -14.59 -2.15 7.53
CA ILE A 460 -15.19 -2.00 6.21
C ILE A 460 -16.67 -2.37 6.23
N ILE A 461 -16.99 -3.54 6.79
CA ILE A 461 -18.35 -4.08 6.77
C ILE A 461 -19.25 -3.35 7.78
N ARG A 462 -18.75 -3.02 8.98
CA ARG A 462 -19.53 -2.31 10.00
C ARG A 462 -19.94 -0.91 9.56
N SER A 463 -19.00 -0.12 9.05
CA SER A 463 -19.26 1.25 8.54
C SER A 463 -20.29 1.30 7.39
N ARG A 464 -20.72 0.15 6.89
CA ARG A 464 -21.59 0.00 5.72
C ARG A 464 -22.81 -0.87 5.99
N LEU A 465 -22.95 -1.47 7.17
CA LEU A 465 -24.10 -2.27 7.56
C LEU A 465 -25.02 -1.44 8.47
N PRO A 466 -26.20 -1.03 7.99
CA PRO A 466 -27.15 -0.25 8.79
C PRO A 466 -27.53 -0.91 10.12
N ILE A 467 -27.53 -2.25 10.19
CA ILE A 467 -27.85 -3.02 11.41
C ILE A 467 -26.78 -2.92 12.51
N ILE A 468 -25.54 -2.48 12.20
CA ILE A 468 -24.41 -2.44 13.16
C ILE A 468 -23.97 -1.00 13.47
N GLY A 469 -24.28 -0.04 12.60
CA GLY A 469 -24.13 1.39 12.85
C GLY A 469 -23.35 2.12 11.75
N ASP A 470 -23.54 3.44 11.67
CA ASP A 470 -22.81 4.31 10.74
C ASP A 470 -21.50 4.77 11.41
N GLY A 471 -20.38 4.70 10.68
CA GLY A 471 -19.07 5.14 11.16
C GLY A 471 -18.11 5.43 10.01
N GLU A 472 -17.22 6.39 10.20
CA GLU A 472 -16.14 6.68 9.26
C GLU A 472 -15.02 5.66 9.49
N SER A 473 -14.62 4.93 8.43
CA SER A 473 -13.61 3.85 8.50
C SER A 473 -12.38 4.12 7.62
N VAL A 474 -12.31 5.31 7.01
CA VAL A 474 -11.24 5.72 6.11
C VAL A 474 -10.81 7.13 6.44
N PHE A 475 -9.53 7.31 6.72
CA PHE A 475 -8.94 8.60 7.10
C PHE A 475 -7.78 8.95 6.18
N VAL A 476 -7.39 10.22 6.22
CA VAL A 476 -6.21 10.78 5.55
C VAL A 476 -5.51 11.76 6.49
N TYR A 477 -4.24 12.08 6.22
CA TYR A 477 -3.58 13.19 6.90
C TYR A 477 -4.00 14.53 6.30
N ASP A 478 -4.33 15.50 7.14
CA ASP A 478 -4.68 16.89 6.78
C ASP A 478 -3.55 17.63 6.06
N LYS A 479 -2.29 17.22 6.30
CA LYS A 479 -1.07 17.78 5.67
C LYS A 479 -0.37 16.80 4.73
N GLY A 480 -1.05 15.70 4.41
CA GLY A 480 -0.53 14.62 3.60
C GLY A 480 0.56 13.78 4.28
N TRP A 481 0.83 12.61 3.71
CA TRP A 481 1.72 11.61 4.27
C TRP A 481 3.20 12.00 4.24
N LEU A 482 3.65 12.74 3.22
CA LEU A 482 5.06 13.11 3.10
C LEU A 482 5.53 13.92 4.32
N ARG A 483 4.62 14.68 4.93
CA ARG A 483 4.90 15.48 6.14
C ARG A 483 5.36 14.63 7.33
N LEU A 484 4.85 13.40 7.47
CA LEU A 484 5.31 12.48 8.52
C LEU A 484 6.78 12.11 8.32
N TRP A 485 7.18 11.83 7.09
CA TRP A 485 8.56 11.48 6.76
C TRP A 485 9.52 12.65 6.98
N GLU A 486 9.12 13.85 6.58
CA GLU A 486 9.87 15.08 6.86
C GLU A 486 10.13 15.24 8.37
N LYS A 487 9.09 15.10 9.19
CA LYS A 487 9.19 15.26 10.65
C LYS A 487 10.05 14.18 11.30
N ILE A 488 9.99 12.95 10.81
CA ILE A 488 10.86 11.87 11.27
C ILE A 488 12.32 12.19 10.96
N VAL A 489 12.63 12.61 9.74
CA VAL A 489 14.00 12.96 9.32
C VAL A 489 14.51 14.17 10.11
N GLU A 490 13.69 15.21 10.29
CA GLU A 490 14.03 16.38 11.10
C GLU A 490 14.31 16.01 12.56
N ARG A 491 13.47 15.17 13.18
CA ARG A 491 13.56 14.82 14.61
C ARG A 491 14.84 14.06 14.94
N HIS A 492 15.32 13.22 14.03
CA HIS A 492 16.45 12.32 14.26
C HIS A 492 17.71 12.70 13.47
N ALA A 493 17.80 13.95 13.01
CA ALA A 493 18.92 14.39 12.16
C ALA A 493 20.31 14.30 12.83
N ASP A 494 20.36 14.19 14.16
CA ASP A 494 21.57 13.99 14.95
C ASP A 494 22.07 12.54 14.96
N ALA A 495 21.16 11.56 14.77
CA ALA A 495 21.45 10.13 14.83
C ALA A 495 21.28 9.40 13.48
N MET A 496 20.49 9.99 12.56
CA MET A 496 20.09 9.41 11.29
C MET A 496 20.30 10.44 10.17
N LYS A 497 21.25 10.15 9.28
CA LYS A 497 21.53 10.97 8.09
C LYS A 497 20.91 10.33 6.86
N VAL A 498 20.08 11.07 6.14
CA VAL A 498 19.58 10.68 4.81
C VAL A 498 20.49 11.27 3.73
N VAL A 499 21.01 10.42 2.83
CA VAL A 499 21.82 10.81 1.68
C VAL A 499 21.02 10.57 0.41
N LEU A 500 20.56 11.66 -0.21
CA LEU A 500 19.80 11.65 -1.46
C LEU A 500 20.73 11.60 -2.68
N ASN A 501 20.19 11.18 -3.82
CA ASN A 501 20.97 10.95 -5.06
C ASN A 501 22.17 10.04 -4.86
N ALA A 502 22.08 9.10 -3.90
CA ALA A 502 23.13 8.16 -3.57
C ALA A 502 22.99 6.92 -4.47
N ASN A 503 23.89 6.78 -5.42
CA ASN A 503 23.97 5.61 -6.27
C ASN A 503 24.97 4.62 -5.63
N VAL A 504 24.43 3.53 -5.08
CA VAL A 504 25.22 2.47 -4.46
C VAL A 504 25.80 1.58 -5.55
N LEU A 505 27.13 1.56 -5.65
CA LEU A 505 27.88 0.92 -6.73
C LEU A 505 28.24 -0.53 -6.41
N SER A 506 28.58 -0.80 -5.16
CA SER A 506 28.91 -2.15 -4.70
C SER A 506 28.68 -2.32 -3.20
N ILE A 507 28.31 -3.53 -2.81
CA ILE A 507 28.25 -3.98 -1.43
C ILE A 507 28.94 -5.35 -1.36
N THR A 508 29.80 -5.57 -0.37
CA THR A 508 30.34 -6.89 -0.01
C THR A 508 30.15 -7.13 1.48
N ARG A 509 29.77 -8.36 1.85
CA ARG A 509 29.52 -8.75 3.24
C ARG A 509 30.33 -10.00 3.59
N ASP A 510 31.01 -9.95 4.74
CA ASP A 510 31.89 -11.01 5.23
C ASP A 510 31.15 -12.18 5.91
#